data_AF-A0A0B7C3A4-F1
#
_entry.id   AF-A0A0B7C3A4-F1
#
_cell.length_a   1.000
_cell.length_b   1.000
_cell.length_c   1.000
_cell.angle_alpha   90.00
_cell.angle_beta   90.00
_cell.angle_gamma   90.00
#
_symmetry.space_group_name_H-M   'P 1'
#
loop_
_entity.id
_entity.type
_entity.pdbx_description
1 polymer ?
#
loop_
_entity_poly.entity_id
_entity_poly.type
_entity_poly.pdbx_seq_one_letter_code
_entity_poly.pdbx_strand_id
1 'polypeptide(L)'
;KIRPMGLETGIVKIKPPPDWQPPFAVNVESFRFTPRIQKLNELEAHSRIKLNFFDCLYKFWDLQGCTLKIPTVERKILDLYKLFKTVE
;
A
#
# COMPACT_ATOMS: atom_id res chain seq x y z
N LYS A 1 23.32 -10.82 -22.60
CA LYS A 1 24.33 -9.78 -22.31
C LYS A 1 24.02 -9.00 -21.02
N ILE A 2 22.85 -8.39 -20.86
CA ILE A 2 22.52 -7.56 -19.66
C ILE A 2 22.01 -8.33 -18.43
N ARG A 3 21.77 -9.65 -18.56
CA ARG A 3 21.19 -10.50 -17.51
C ARG A 3 21.96 -10.50 -16.18
N PRO A 4 23.31 -10.57 -16.14
CA PRO A 4 24.04 -10.58 -14.87
C PRO A 4 23.79 -9.32 -14.02
N MET A 5 23.84 -8.13 -14.64
CA MET A 5 23.54 -6.87 -13.94
C MET A 5 22.08 -6.78 -13.49
N GLY A 6 21.13 -7.19 -14.35
CA GLY A 6 19.71 -7.13 -14.02
C GLY A 6 19.28 -8.10 -12.92
N LEU A 7 20.01 -9.21 -12.73
CA LEU A 7 19.80 -10.12 -11.61
C LEU A 7 20.22 -9.50 -10.28
N GLU A 8 21.30 -8.73 -10.28
CA GLU A 8 21.80 -8.05 -9.08
C GLU A 8 20.89 -6.90 -8.65
N THR A 9 20.42 -6.09 -9.61
CA THR A 9 19.63 -4.87 -9.32
C THR A 9 18.12 -5.09 -9.33
N GLY A 10 17.64 -6.22 -9.86
CA GLY A 10 16.22 -6.52 -10.06
C GLY A 10 15.55 -5.75 -11.20
N ILE A 11 16.13 -4.65 -11.67
CA ILE A 11 15.62 -3.80 -12.76
C ILE A 11 16.75 -3.27 -13.63
N VAL A 12 16.49 -3.10 -14.94
CA VAL A 12 17.42 -2.48 -15.90
C VAL A 12 16.64 -1.55 -16.83
N LYS A 13 17.20 -0.37 -17.13
CA LYS A 13 16.66 0.58 -18.11
C LYS A 13 17.43 0.47 -19.44
N ILE A 14 16.71 0.33 -20.55
CA ILE A 14 17.30 0.29 -21.90
C ILE A 14 16.92 1.59 -22.62
N LYS A 15 17.93 2.31 -23.11
CA LYS A 15 17.72 3.50 -23.95
C LYS A 15 17.87 3.08 -25.42
N PRO A 16 16.83 3.23 -26.26
CA PRO A 16 16.94 2.92 -27.67
C PRO A 16 17.80 3.96 -28.41
N PRO A 17 18.23 3.65 -29.65
CA PRO A 17 18.90 4.60 -30.53
C PRO A 17 18.06 5.87 -30.79
N PRO A 18 18.68 7.04 -31.02
CA PRO A 18 17.95 8.30 -31.25
C PRO A 18 17.06 8.32 -32.49
N ASP A 19 17.40 7.52 -33.51
CA ASP A 19 16.67 7.36 -34.76
C ASP A 19 15.44 6.45 -34.64
N TRP A 20 15.34 5.68 -33.56
CA TRP A 20 14.20 4.80 -33.32
C TRP A 20 13.05 5.55 -32.62
N GLN A 21 12.14 6.10 -33.41
CA GLN A 21 11.01 6.91 -32.95
C GLN A 21 9.68 6.40 -33.53
N PRO A 22 9.11 5.31 -32.98
CA PRO A 22 7.81 4.83 -33.43
C PRO A 22 6.71 5.88 -33.16
N PRO A 23 5.76 6.08 -34.09
CA PRO A 23 4.65 7.01 -33.87
C PRO A 23 3.69 6.48 -32.80
N PHE A 24 3.03 7.39 -32.09
CA PHE A 24 1.98 7.04 -31.14
C PHE A 24 0.69 6.66 -31.87
N ALA A 25 0.20 5.43 -31.69
CA ALA A 25 -0.92 4.90 -32.47
C ALA A 25 -2.31 5.30 -31.97
N VAL A 26 -2.43 5.78 -30.73
CA VAL A 26 -3.72 6.05 -30.08
C VAL A 26 -4.11 7.52 -30.28
N ASN A 27 -5.33 7.77 -30.74
CA ASN A 27 -5.88 9.13 -30.79
C ASN A 27 -6.29 9.58 -29.37
N VAL A 28 -5.54 10.57 -28.85
CA VAL A 28 -5.70 11.11 -27.49
C VAL A 28 -7.05 11.79 -27.29
N GLU A 29 -7.64 12.40 -28.32
CA GLU A 29 -8.93 13.11 -28.22
C GLU A 29 -10.11 12.16 -28.01
N SER A 30 -10.00 10.96 -28.58
CA SER A 30 -11.03 9.92 -28.48
C SER A 30 -10.83 8.94 -27.32
N PHE A 31 -9.63 8.89 -26.74
CA PHE A 31 -9.29 7.88 -25.74
C PHE A 31 -9.94 8.18 -24.39
N ARG A 32 -10.81 7.29 -23.93
CA ARG A 32 -11.45 7.37 -22.60
C ARG A 32 -11.13 6.13 -21.79
N PHE A 33 -10.82 6.33 -20.52
CA PHE A 33 -10.64 5.27 -19.54
C PHE A 33 -11.18 5.71 -18.19
N THR A 34 -11.60 4.74 -17.37
CA THR A 34 -12.03 5.01 -15.99
C THR A 34 -10.79 5.16 -15.11
N PRO A 35 -10.55 6.33 -14.49
CA PRO A 35 -9.41 6.52 -13.61
C PRO A 35 -9.58 5.73 -12.31
N ARG A 36 -8.45 5.35 -11.69
CA ARG A 36 -8.43 4.78 -10.33
C ARG A 36 -7.94 5.82 -9.34
N ILE A 37 -8.63 5.93 -8.21
CA ILE A 37 -8.22 6.81 -7.10
C ILE A 37 -7.17 6.07 -6.27
N GLN A 38 -6.02 6.70 -6.05
CA GLN A 38 -4.96 6.19 -5.19
C GLN A 38 -4.68 7.19 -4.07
N LYS A 39 -5.09 6.85 -2.85
CA LYS A 39 -4.85 7.67 -1.66
C LYS A 39 -3.46 7.33 -1.08
N LEU A 40 -2.54 8.28 -1.10
CA LEU A 40 -1.14 8.06 -0.73
C LEU A 40 -0.95 7.67 0.74
N ASN A 41 -1.77 8.23 1.64
CA ASN A 41 -1.78 7.88 3.06
C ASN A 41 -2.24 6.44 3.34
N GLU A 42 -3.01 5.83 2.42
CA GLU A 42 -3.47 4.44 2.50
C GLU A 42 -2.62 3.47 1.65
N LEU A 43 -1.53 3.98 1.05
CA LEU A 43 -0.67 3.21 0.14
C LEU A 43 0.38 2.38 0.89
N GLU A 44 0.78 2.80 2.10
CA GLU A 44 1.70 2.02 2.92
C GLU A 44 1.05 0.72 3.42
N ALA A 45 1.69 -0.41 3.10
CA ALA A 45 1.24 -1.73 3.54
C ALA A 45 1.15 -1.86 5.07
N HIS A 46 2.07 -1.20 5.79
CA HIS A 46 2.08 -1.20 7.27
C HIS A 46 0.83 -0.53 7.86
N SER A 47 0.42 0.61 7.30
CA SER A 47 -0.80 1.31 7.70
C SER A 47 -2.06 0.49 7.40
N ARG A 48 -2.09 -0.26 6.29
CA ARG A 48 -3.19 -1.18 5.97
C ARG A 48 -3.32 -2.35 6.94
N ILE A 49 -2.22 -2.98 7.32
CA ILE A 49 -2.25 -4.10 8.27
C ILE A 49 -2.78 -3.61 9.63
N LYS A 50 -2.34 -2.44 10.07
CA LYS A 50 -2.80 -1.83 11.32
C LYS A 50 -4.29 -1.46 11.27
N LEU A 51 -4.77 -0.88 10.18
CA LEU A 51 -6.20 -0.57 10.01
C LEU A 51 -7.06 -1.83 9.97
N ASN A 52 -6.64 -2.87 9.23
CA ASN A 52 -7.35 -4.15 9.20
C ASN A 52 -7.40 -4.81 10.58
N PHE A 53 -6.31 -4.76 11.35
CA PHE A 53 -6.28 -5.24 12.72
C PHE A 53 -7.34 -4.56 13.59
N PHE A 54 -7.42 -3.23 13.55
CA PHE A 54 -8.43 -2.49 14.30
C PHE A 54 -9.85 -2.82 13.82
N ASP A 55 -10.07 -2.93 12.52
CA ASP A 55 -11.39 -3.25 11.96
C ASP A 55 -11.88 -4.64 12.40
N CYS A 56 -11.00 -5.65 12.38
CA CYS A 56 -11.28 -6.98 12.92
C CYS A 56 -11.52 -6.94 14.44
N LEU A 57 -10.71 -6.18 15.18
CA LEU A 57 -10.85 -6.06 16.63
C LEU A 57 -12.17 -5.39 17.03
N TYR A 58 -12.56 -4.32 16.34
CA TYR A 58 -13.85 -3.66 16.55
C TYR A 58 -15.02 -4.61 16.29
N LYS A 59 -15.00 -5.33 15.15
CA LYS A 59 -16.02 -6.33 14.81
C LYS A 59 -16.12 -7.44 15.85
N PHE A 60 -14.99 -7.90 16.39
CA PHE A 60 -14.98 -8.91 17.44
C PHE A 60 -15.71 -8.43 18.71
N TRP A 61 -15.37 -7.23 19.20
CA TRP A 61 -16.00 -6.69 20.41
C TRP A 61 -17.48 -6.35 20.21
N ASP A 62 -17.83 -5.82 19.04
CA ASP A 62 -19.21 -5.53 18.66
C ASP A 62 -20.08 -6.81 18.66
N LEU A 63 -19.56 -7.92 18.12
CA LEU A 63 -20.22 -9.23 18.18
C LEU A 63 -20.40 -9.76 19.61
N GLN A 64 -19.54 -9.35 20.55
CA GLN A 64 -19.67 -9.69 21.97
C GLN A 64 -20.59 -8.71 22.73
N GLY A 65 -21.20 -7.73 22.05
CA GLY A 65 -22.06 -6.71 22.66
C GLY A 65 -21.30 -5.70 23.51
N CYS A 66 -19.98 -5.58 23.33
CA CYS A 66 -19.11 -4.73 24.12
C CYS A 66 -18.45 -3.66 23.25
N THR A 67 -18.41 -2.41 23.71
CA THR A 67 -17.67 -1.37 22.99
C THR A 67 -16.20 -1.41 23.35
N LEU A 68 -15.32 -1.54 22.37
CA LEU A 68 -13.87 -1.46 22.57
C LEU A 68 -13.48 -0.07 23.10
N LYS A 69 -12.98 -0.01 24.34
CA LYS A 69 -12.39 1.20 24.94
C LYS A 69 -10.86 1.05 24.98
N ILE A 70 -10.16 1.91 24.25
CA ILE A 70 -8.70 1.89 24.20
C ILE A 70 -8.15 2.66 25.40
N PRO A 71 -7.31 2.06 26.27
CA PRO A 71 -6.77 2.75 27.43
C PRO A 71 -5.65 3.73 27.03
N THR A 72 -5.43 4.71 27.90
CA THR A 72 -4.33 5.68 27.79
C THR A 72 -3.21 5.28 28.75
N VAL A 73 -1.99 5.14 28.24
CA VAL A 73 -0.78 4.84 29.00
C VAL A 73 0.21 5.99 28.81
N GLU A 74 0.80 6.51 29.89
CA GLU A 74 1.74 7.65 29.82
C GLU A 74 1.18 8.86 29.04
N ARG A 75 -0.11 9.16 29.22
CA ARG A 75 -0.82 10.25 28.51
C ARG A 75 -0.92 10.06 26.98
N LYS A 76 -0.64 8.86 26.45
CA LYS A 76 -0.83 8.50 25.03
C LYS A 76 -1.80 7.33 24.90
N ILE A 77 -2.59 7.32 23.84
CA ILE A 77 -3.48 6.20 23.53
C ILE A 77 -2.61 4.96 23.24
N LEU A 78 -2.95 3.82 23.84
CA LEU A 78 -2.23 2.58 23.65
C LEU A 78 -2.34 2.09 22.20
N ASP A 79 -1.19 1.79 21.58
CA ASP A 79 -1.14 1.18 20.26
C ASP A 79 -1.35 -0.34 20.37
N LEU A 80 -2.61 -0.77 20.24
CA LEU A 80 -2.99 -2.18 20.35
C LEU A 80 -2.33 -3.08 19.31
N TYR A 81 -2.09 -2.58 18.09
CA TYR A 81 -1.43 -3.36 17.04
C TYR A 81 0.04 -3.62 17.40
N LYS A 82 0.74 -2.59 17.90
CA LYS A 82 2.12 -2.73 18.36
C LYS A 82 2.21 -3.65 19.58
N LEU A 83 1.29 -3.52 20.53
CA LEU A 83 1.24 -4.38 21.72
C LEU A 83 1.04 -5.85 21.32
N PHE A 84 0.04 -6.13 20.48
CA PHE A 84 -0.24 -7.47 19.96
C PHE A 84 1.01 -8.08 19.31
N LYS A 85 1.65 -7.34 18.39
CA LYS A 85 2.90 -7.76 17.71
C LYS A 85 4.10 -8.00 18.62
N THR A 86 4.12 -7.41 19.82
CA THR A 86 5.26 -7.52 20.76
C THR A 86 5.07 -8.66 21.75
N VAL A 87 3.81 -9.04 22.01
CA VAL A 87 3.44 -10.09 22.98
C VAL A 87 3.24 -11.43 22.28
N GLU A 88 2.81 -11.45 21.01
CA GLU A 88 2.81 -12.61 20.10
C GLU A 88 4.23 -13.09 19.79
#